data_AF-A0A2N6Q5H3-F1
#
_entry.id   AF-A0A2N6Q5H3-F1
#
_cell.length_a   1.000
_cell.length_b   1.000
_cell.length_c   1.000
_cell.angle_alpha   90.00
_cell.angle_beta   90.00
_cell.angle_gamma   90.00
#
_symmetry.space_group_name_H-M   'P 1'
#
loop_
_entity.id
_entity.type
_entity.pdbx_description
1 polymer ?
#
loop_
_entity_poly.entity_id
_entity_poly.type
_entity_poly.pdbx_seq_one_letter_code
_entity_poly.pdbx_strand_id
1 'polypeptide(L)'
;MDRKCIEALKELRESERYTKGMFAWIGFKKTYVEFETKERIAGNSHMSYKKLLKLAFNGISSFTVAPLRWSAYLGFLVSLIAFIYSVFVFMKTIILGEVVQGYPTLVILILFFSGLQLIILGVIGAYLGKIFTESKKRPVYIVNEYEK
;
A
#
# COMPACT_ATOMS: atom_id res chain seq x y z
N MET A 1 7.35 29.54 4.72
CA MET A 1 7.04 28.64 5.85
C MET A 1 7.71 29.21 7.08
N ASP A 2 7.04 29.18 8.24
CA ASP A 2 7.63 29.65 9.50
C ASP A 2 8.72 28.68 9.99
N ARG A 3 9.67 29.18 10.78
CA ARG A 3 10.82 28.44 11.32
C ARG A 3 10.38 27.20 12.11
N LYS A 4 9.32 27.31 12.90
CA LYS A 4 8.75 26.20 13.70
C LYS A 4 8.32 25.03 12.81
N CYS A 5 7.74 25.30 11.64
CA CYS A 5 7.34 24.26 10.69
C CYS A 5 8.57 23.54 10.10
N ILE A 6 9.65 24.29 9.82
CA ILE A 6 10.89 23.73 9.27
C ILE A 6 11.57 22.85 10.32
N GLU A 7 11.61 23.27 11.58
CA GLU A 7 12.19 22.50 12.68
C GLU A 7 11.43 21.18 12.88
N ALA A 8 10.09 21.19 12.91
CA ALA A 8 9.28 19.97 12.99
C ALA A 8 9.51 19.02 11.80
N LEU A 9 9.66 19.56 10.57
CA LEU A 9 9.96 18.74 9.39
C LEU A 9 11.35 18.11 9.42
N LYS A 10 12.33 18.73 10.09
CA LYS A 10 13.69 18.19 10.24
C LYS A 10 13.72 16.96 11.16
N GLU A 11 12.77 16.85 12.08
CA GLU A 11 12.65 15.68 12.97
C GLU A 11 12.12 14.43 12.25
N LEU A 12 11.41 14.61 11.13
CA LEU A 12 10.91 13.51 10.31
C LEU A 12 12.06 12.82 9.56
N ARG A 13 12.44 11.65 10.07
CA ARG A 13 13.50 10.78 9.51
C ARG A 13 13.03 9.82 8.42
N GLU A 14 11.86 10.06 7.85
CA GLU A 14 11.32 9.23 6.76
C GLU A 14 12.29 9.23 5.55
N SER A 15 12.66 8.02 5.14
CA SER A 15 13.51 7.73 4.00
C SER A 15 12.72 7.87 2.69
N GLU A 16 11.48 7.37 2.65
CA GLU A 16 10.56 7.63 1.53
C GLU A 16 9.78 8.93 1.73
N ARG A 17 10.33 10.04 1.26
CA ARG A 17 9.72 11.37 1.42
C ARG A 17 8.52 11.59 0.50
N TYR A 18 7.32 11.50 1.06
CA TYR A 18 6.10 12.02 0.44
C TYR A 18 5.80 13.43 0.97
N THR A 19 6.47 14.43 0.39
CA THR A 19 6.45 15.81 0.89
C THR A 19 5.06 16.39 1.07
N LYS A 20 4.12 16.07 0.17
CA LYS A 20 2.71 16.52 0.27
C LYS A 20 2.04 16.00 1.54
N GLY A 21 2.26 14.74 1.89
CA GLY A 21 1.73 14.14 3.11
C GLY A 21 2.46 14.62 4.35
N MET A 22 3.79 14.79 4.29
CA MET A 22 4.56 15.33 5.41
C MET A 22 4.08 16.74 5.80
N PHE A 23 3.87 17.62 4.81
CA PHE A 23 3.28 18.95 5.05
C PHE A 23 1.85 18.87 5.58
N ALA A 24 1.07 17.87 5.18
CA ALA A 24 -0.25 17.63 5.74
C ALA A 24 -0.16 17.17 7.21
N TRP A 25 0.81 16.30 7.54
CA TRP A 25 0.95 15.63 8.83
C TRP A 25 1.41 16.54 9.97
N ILE A 26 2.31 17.51 9.71
CA ILE A 26 2.85 18.43 10.74
C ILE A 26 1.80 19.30 11.47
N GLY A 27 0.54 19.33 11.03
CA GLY A 27 -0.59 19.87 11.80
C GLY A 27 -0.69 21.40 11.97
N PHE A 28 0.31 22.18 11.55
CA PHE A 28 0.28 23.64 11.67
C PHE A 28 -0.82 24.31 10.83
N LYS A 29 -1.11 25.58 11.14
CA LYS A 29 -2.04 26.43 10.36
C LYS A 29 -1.56 26.54 8.91
N LYS A 30 -2.46 26.25 7.98
CA LYS A 30 -2.21 26.28 6.54
C LYS A 30 -3.21 27.24 5.90
N THR A 31 -2.72 28.00 4.95
CA THR A 31 -3.55 28.74 4.00
C THR A 31 -3.03 28.46 2.61
N TYR A 32 -3.88 28.60 1.61
CA TYR A 32 -3.49 28.55 0.20
C TYR A 32 -3.67 29.94 -0.40
N VAL A 33 -2.89 30.23 -1.43
CA VAL A 33 -3.04 31.43 -2.25
C VAL A 33 -3.49 30.94 -3.60
N GLU A 34 -4.73 31.26 -3.96
CA GLU A 34 -5.23 30.96 -5.30
C GLU A 34 -4.56 31.90 -6.29
N PHE A 35 -4.08 31.32 -7.39
CA PHE A 35 -3.54 32.08 -8.51
C PHE A 35 -3.89 31.35 -9.79
N GLU A 36 -4.27 32.11 -10.82
CA GLU A 36 -4.45 31.55 -12.14
C GLU A 36 -3.10 31.38 -12.83
N THR A 37 -2.78 30.14 -13.16
CA THR A 37 -1.66 29.83 -14.05
C THR A 37 -2.09 30.04 -15.50
N LYS A 38 -1.31 30.84 -16.26
CA LYS A 38 -1.45 30.88 -17.72
C LYS A 38 -1.26 29.49 -18.32
N GLU A 39 -1.97 29.22 -19.42
CA GLU A 39 -1.78 27.97 -20.16
C GLU A 39 -0.32 27.79 -20.58
N ARG A 40 0.16 26.54 -20.55
CA ARG A 40 1.53 26.24 -20.94
C ARG A 40 1.70 26.52 -22.43
N ILE A 41 2.69 27.35 -22.77
CA ILE A 41 3.04 27.69 -24.15
C ILE A 41 3.81 26.54 -24.82
N ALA A 42 4.56 25.74 -24.04
CA ALA A 42 5.31 24.59 -24.54
C ALA A 42 5.52 23.52 -23.46
N GLY A 43 5.73 22.28 -23.90
CA GLY A 43 6.05 21.13 -23.05
C GLY A 43 4.84 20.27 -22.68
N ASN A 44 5.13 19.04 -22.24
CA ASN A 44 4.12 18.09 -21.79
C ASN A 44 3.89 18.20 -20.27
N SER A 45 2.68 17.86 -19.82
CA SER A 45 2.42 17.74 -18.38
C SER A 45 3.34 16.71 -17.75
N HIS A 46 4.13 17.13 -16.75
CA HIS A 46 4.90 16.20 -15.93
C HIS A 46 4.02 15.24 -15.14
N MET A 47 2.74 15.58 -14.96
CA MET A 47 1.77 14.85 -14.15
C MET A 47 0.72 14.17 -15.04
N SER A 48 0.99 12.90 -15.37
CA SER A 48 0.04 12.01 -16.04
C SER A 48 -0.88 11.33 -15.02
N TYR A 49 -2.08 10.92 -15.42
CA TYR A 49 -3.00 10.12 -14.61
C TYR A 49 -2.31 8.91 -13.94
N LYS A 50 -1.41 8.20 -14.64
CA LYS A 50 -0.65 7.08 -14.06
C LYS A 50 0.26 7.52 -12.91
N LYS A 51 0.90 8.69 -13.04
CA LYS A 51 1.75 9.25 -11.98
C LYS A 51 0.92 9.72 -10.78
N LEU A 52 -0.28 10.27 -11.02
CA LEU A 52 -1.22 10.64 -9.95
C LEU A 52 -1.68 9.42 -9.16
N LEU A 53 -2.05 8.33 -9.84
CA LEU A 53 -2.42 7.07 -9.18
C LEU A 53 -1.26 6.51 -8.36
N LYS A 54 -0.05 6.46 -8.92
CA LYS A 54 1.15 6.04 -8.19
C LYS A 54 1.38 6.91 -6.94
N LEU A 55 1.20 8.22 -7.07
CA LEU A 55 1.35 9.17 -5.96
C LEU A 55 0.32 8.90 -4.85
N ALA A 56 -0.93 8.60 -5.21
CA ALA A 56 -1.98 8.25 -4.26
C ALA A 56 -1.67 6.92 -3.54
N PHE A 57 -1.27 5.88 -4.27
CA PHE A 57 -0.88 4.60 -3.67
C PHE A 57 0.31 4.74 -2.72
N ASN A 58 1.32 5.54 -3.08
CA ASN A 58 2.45 5.83 -2.19
C ASN A 58 1.99 6.58 -0.93
N GLY A 59 1.10 7.58 -1.06
CA GLY A 59 0.55 8.32 0.08
C GLY A 59 -0.23 7.42 1.04
N ILE A 60 -1.14 6.59 0.53
CA ILE A 60 -1.93 5.66 1.34
C ILE A 60 -0.99 4.69 2.07
N SER A 61 -0.09 4.03 1.34
CA SER A 61 0.79 3.03 1.95
C SER A 61 1.86 3.62 2.89
N SER A 62 2.18 4.91 2.83
CA SER A 62 3.16 5.54 3.74
C SER A 62 2.52 6.06 5.03
N PHE A 63 1.27 6.53 4.96
CA PHE A 63 0.59 7.15 6.11
C PHE A 63 -0.49 6.27 6.74
N THR A 64 -0.84 5.13 6.12
CA THR A 64 -1.81 4.20 6.70
C THR A 64 -1.42 2.74 6.50
N VAL A 65 -1.79 1.93 7.49
CA VAL A 65 -1.76 0.46 7.45
C VAL A 65 -3.08 -0.12 6.95
N ALA A 66 -4.03 0.71 6.51
CA ALA A 66 -5.35 0.26 6.09
C ALA A 66 -5.29 -0.82 5.00
N PRO A 67 -4.54 -0.67 3.87
CA PRO A 67 -4.45 -1.74 2.86
C PRO A 67 -4.00 -3.08 3.42
N LEU A 68 -3.04 -3.08 4.35
CA LEU A 68 -2.59 -4.31 5.01
C LEU A 68 -3.69 -4.95 5.86
N ARG A 69 -4.45 -4.14 6.60
CA ARG A 69 -5.60 -4.61 7.41
C ARG A 69 -6.72 -5.17 6.53
N TRP A 70 -7.05 -4.51 5.43
CA TRP A 70 -8.04 -5.01 4.47
C TRP A 70 -7.65 -6.36 3.88
N SER A 71 -6.39 -6.54 3.49
CA SER A 71 -5.89 -7.83 3.02
C SER A 71 -5.99 -8.93 4.08
N ALA A 72 -5.70 -8.60 5.34
CA ALA A 72 -5.84 -9.54 6.45
C ALA A 72 -7.32 -9.93 6.70
N TYR A 73 -8.24 -8.96 6.70
CA TYR A 73 -9.67 -9.24 6.87
C TYR A 73 -10.25 -10.07 5.72
N LEU A 74 -9.87 -9.77 4.48
CA LEU A 74 -10.27 -10.57 3.32
C LEU A 74 -9.73 -12.00 3.41
N GLY A 75 -8.47 -12.17 3.79
CA GLY A 75 -7.87 -13.49 4.01
C GLY A 75 -8.60 -14.29 5.10
N PHE A 76 -8.93 -13.64 6.22
CA PHE A 76 -9.69 -14.27 7.30
C PHE A 76 -11.10 -14.68 6.86
N LEU A 77 -11.83 -13.80 6.17
CA LEU A 77 -13.19 -14.06 5.70
C LEU A 77 -13.21 -15.21 4.70
N VAL A 78 -12.27 -15.22 3.75
CA VAL A 78 -12.12 -16.30 2.77
C VAL A 78 -11.74 -17.62 3.45
N SER A 79 -10.84 -17.60 4.43
CA SER A 79 -10.49 -18.80 5.21
C SER A 79 -11.68 -19.34 6.01
N LEU A 80 -12.54 -18.47 6.54
CA LEU A 80 -13.74 -18.88 7.28
C LEU A 80 -14.74 -19.57 6.34
N ILE A 81 -14.99 -18.99 5.16
CA ILE A 81 -15.85 -19.60 4.13
C ILE A 81 -15.28 -20.95 3.68
N ALA A 82 -13.96 -21.02 3.45
CA ALA A 82 -13.27 -22.24 3.08
C ALA A 82 -13.45 -23.36 4.12
N PHE A 83 -13.32 -23.00 5.40
CA PHE A 83 -13.45 -23.93 6.51
C PHE A 83 -14.88 -24.49 6.60
N ILE A 84 -15.90 -23.63 6.52
CA ILE A 84 -17.31 -24.06 6.54
C ILE A 84 -17.61 -24.97 5.35
N TYR A 85 -17.16 -24.60 4.15
CA TYR A 85 -17.35 -25.41 2.95
C TYR A 85 -16.63 -26.76 3.04
N SER A 86 -15.42 -26.79 3.59
CA SER A 86 -14.65 -28.03 3.83
C SER A 86 -15.40 -28.97 4.78
N VAL A 87 -15.92 -28.47 5.90
CA VAL A 87 -16.72 -29.26 6.85
C VAL A 87 -17.98 -29.81 6.17
N PHE A 88 -18.66 -29.01 5.35
CA PHE A 88 -19.84 -29.46 4.58
C PHE A 88 -19.50 -30.60 3.62
N VAL A 89 -18.44 -30.45 2.82
CA VAL A 89 -17.99 -31.50 1.88
C VAL A 89 -17.57 -32.76 2.63
N PHE A 90 -16.83 -32.63 3.73
CA PHE A 90 -16.39 -33.75 4.55
C PHE A 90 -17.57 -34.58 5.10
N MET A 91 -18.59 -33.91 5.65
CA MET A 91 -19.80 -34.58 6.14
C MET A 91 -20.58 -35.24 5.01
N LYS A 92 -20.68 -34.57 3.84
CA LYS A 92 -21.32 -35.14 2.65
C LYS A 92 -20.61 -36.42 2.18
N THR A 93 -19.27 -36.42 2.16
CA THR A 93 -18.46 -37.57 1.71
C THR A 93 -18.62 -38.78 2.63
N ILE A 94 -18.70 -38.59 3.95
CA ILE A 94 -18.90 -39.70 4.91
C ILE A 94 -20.28 -40.35 4.76
N ILE A 95 -21.32 -39.57 4.46
CA ILE A 95 -22.71 -40.06 4.43
C ILE A 95 -23.08 -40.68 3.08
N LEU A 96 -22.70 -40.04 1.96
CA LEU A 96 -23.18 -40.45 0.63
C LEU A 96 -22.20 -41.30 -0.19
N GLY A 97 -20.90 -41.30 0.13
CA GLY A 97 -19.87 -42.03 -0.62
C GLY A 97 -19.82 -41.65 -2.12
N GLU A 98 -18.90 -40.76 -2.52
CA GLU A 98 -18.79 -40.32 -3.93
C GLU A 98 -17.62 -40.97 -4.68
N VAL A 99 -17.90 -41.39 -5.93
CA VAL A 99 -17.03 -42.25 -6.76
C VAL A 99 -16.16 -41.48 -7.77
N VAL A 100 -16.36 -40.16 -7.95
CA VAL A 100 -15.50 -39.14 -8.62
C VAL A 100 -16.42 -38.05 -9.21
N GLN A 101 -16.52 -36.90 -8.54
CA GLN A 101 -16.83 -35.58 -9.13
C GLN A 101 -16.50 -34.51 -8.08
N GLY A 102 -15.58 -33.60 -8.44
CA GLY A 102 -14.96 -32.66 -7.49
C GLY A 102 -13.65 -32.07 -7.99
N TYR A 103 -13.07 -32.63 -9.06
CA TYR A 103 -11.84 -32.12 -9.69
C TYR A 103 -11.98 -30.67 -10.20
N PRO A 104 -13.06 -30.27 -10.92
CA PRO A 104 -13.18 -28.89 -11.39
C PRO A 104 -13.30 -27.89 -10.23
N THR A 105 -14.07 -28.22 -9.19
CA THR A 105 -14.22 -27.40 -7.99
C THR A 105 -12.93 -27.34 -7.17
N LEU A 106 -12.19 -28.44 -7.05
CA LEU A 106 -10.86 -28.46 -6.43
C LEU A 106 -9.86 -27.57 -7.16
N VAL A 107 -9.77 -27.68 -8.49
CA VAL A 107 -8.86 -26.86 -9.30
C VAL A 107 -9.21 -25.37 -9.18
N ILE A 108 -10.50 -25.01 -9.23
CA ILE A 108 -10.95 -23.63 -9.07
C ILE A 108 -10.61 -23.10 -7.66
N LEU A 109 -10.87 -23.89 -6.62
CA LEU A 109 -10.54 -23.49 -5.24
C LEU A 109 -9.04 -23.30 -5.07
N ILE A 110 -8.22 -24.24 -5.53
CA ILE A 110 -6.75 -24.14 -5.45
C ILE A 110 -6.27 -22.88 -6.16
N LEU A 111 -6.69 -22.66 -7.41
CA LEU A 111 -6.30 -21.46 -8.17
C LEU A 111 -6.76 -20.16 -7.48
N PHE A 112 -7.96 -20.15 -6.92
CA PHE A 112 -8.49 -18.99 -6.19
C PHE A 112 -7.70 -18.71 -4.91
N PHE A 113 -7.45 -19.72 -4.07
CA PHE A 113 -6.65 -19.57 -2.85
C PHE A 113 -5.20 -19.18 -3.17
N SER A 114 -4.58 -19.80 -4.18
CA SER A 114 -3.23 -19.44 -4.60
C SER A 114 -3.16 -18.00 -5.12
N GLY A 115 -4.13 -17.56 -5.93
CA GLY A 115 -4.22 -16.17 -6.38
C GLY A 115 -4.39 -15.19 -5.23
N LEU A 116 -5.28 -15.49 -4.27
CA LEU A 116 -5.48 -14.66 -3.09
C LEU A 116 -4.24 -14.60 -2.19
N GLN A 117 -3.57 -15.73 -1.97
CA GLN A 117 -2.32 -15.78 -1.19
C GLN A 117 -1.24 -14.92 -1.83
N LEU A 118 -1.06 -14.98 -3.16
CA LEU A 118 -0.10 -14.14 -3.88
C LEU A 118 -0.43 -12.64 -3.74
N ILE A 119 -1.72 -12.26 -3.77
CA ILE A 119 -2.14 -10.88 -3.54
C ILE A 119 -1.76 -10.43 -2.12
N ILE A 120 -2.09 -11.24 -1.10
CA ILE A 120 -1.79 -10.92 0.31
C ILE A 120 -0.27 -10.80 0.51
N LEU A 121 0.51 -11.74 -0.04
CA LEU A 121 1.97 -11.70 0.00
C LEU A 121 2.53 -10.47 -0.72
N GLY A 122 1.94 -10.07 -1.85
CA GLY A 122 2.31 -8.84 -2.55
C GLY A 122 2.11 -7.59 -1.69
N VAL A 123 0.99 -7.51 -0.96
CA VAL A 123 0.73 -6.42 -0.01
C VAL A 123 1.75 -6.45 1.13
N ILE A 124 1.98 -7.60 1.75
CA ILE A 124 2.99 -7.75 2.82
C ILE A 124 4.38 -7.32 2.31
N GLY A 125 4.78 -7.77 1.12
CA GLY A 125 6.06 -7.43 0.50
C GLY A 125 6.22 -5.92 0.27
N ALA A 126 5.15 -5.21 -0.11
CA ALA A 126 5.18 -3.76 -0.26
C ALA A 126 5.47 -3.04 1.07
N TYR A 127 4.83 -3.48 2.17
CA TYR A 127 5.11 -2.92 3.51
C TYR A 127 6.48 -3.34 4.05
N LEU A 128 6.89 -4.58 3.82
CA LEU A 128 8.19 -5.08 4.25
C LEU A 128 9.34 -4.33 3.55
N GLY A 129 9.19 -4.01 2.25
CA GLY A 129 10.14 -3.18 1.52
C GLY A 129 10.30 -1.77 2.10
N LYS A 130 9.21 -1.18 2.60
CA LYS A 130 9.25 0.11 3.30
C LYS A 130 9.95 0.01 4.65
N ILE A 131 9.59 -0.98 5.47
CA ILE A 131 10.25 -1.25 6.76
C ILE A 131 11.74 -1.49 6.55
N PHE A 132 12.12 -2.25 5.52
CA PHE A 132 13.51 -2.48 5.17
C PHE A 132 14.24 -1.19 4.78
N THR A 133 13.59 -0.31 4.01
CA THR A 133 14.18 0.98 3.61
C THR A 133 14.38 1.89 4.82
N GLU A 134 13.39 1.99 5.71
CA GLU A 134 13.50 2.78 6.94
C GLU A 134 14.50 2.18 7.94
N SER A 135 14.56 0.85 8.06
CA SER A 135 15.50 0.14 8.94
C SER A 135 16.96 0.41 8.58
N LYS A 136 17.27 0.67 7.31
CA LYS A 136 18.64 0.98 6.88
C LYS A 136 19.14 2.32 7.41
N LYS A 137 18.24 3.23 7.81
CA LYS A 137 18.57 4.59 8.29
C LYS A 137 19.55 5.31 7.37
N ARG A 138 19.44 5.11 6.06
CA ARG A 138 20.33 5.76 5.09
C ARG A 138 19.98 7.24 4.98
N PRO A 139 20.96 8.15 5.06
CA PRO A 139 20.68 9.57 4.83
C PRO A 139 20.19 9.78 3.40
N VAL A 140 19.24 10.72 3.22
CA VAL A 140 18.61 11.00 1.92
C VAL A 140 19.64 11.47 0.89
N TYR A 141 20.68 12.17 1.35
CA TYR A 141 21.80 12.63 0.53
C TYR A 141 23.04 12.76 1.41
N ILE A 142 24.21 12.73 0.78
CA ILE A 142 25.49 13.04 1.40
C ILE A 142 26.00 14.28 0.68
N VAL A 143 26.36 15.31 1.43
CA VAL A 143 26.97 16.53 0.87
C VAL A 143 28.46 16.27 0.71
N ASN A 144 29.00 16.52 -0.48
CA ASN A 144 30.43 16.36 -0.74
C ASN A 144 31.22 17.56 -0.21
N GLU A 145 30.90 18.77 -0.70
CA GLU A 145 31.48 20.03 -0.24
C GLU A 145 30.38 21.08 -0.12
N TYR A 146 30.56 22.00 0.83
CA TYR A 146 29.65 23.10 1.08
C TYR A 146 30.45 24.39 0.95
N GLU A 147 30.43 25.02 -0.23
CA GLU A 147 30.92 26.40 -0.36
C GLU A 147 29.95 27.32 0.37
N LYS A 148 30.49 28.10 1.31
CA LYS A 148 29.77 29.08 2.11
C LYS A 148 29.79 30.45 1.47
#